data_AF-A0A3D4RVB0-F1
#
_entry.id   AF-A0A3D4RVB0-F1
#
_cell.length_a   1.000
_cell.length_b   1.000
_cell.length_c   1.000
_cell.angle_alpha   90.00
_cell.angle_beta   90.00
_cell.angle_gamma   90.00
#
_symmetry.space_group_name_H-M   'P 1'
#
loop_
_entity.id
_entity.type
_entity.pdbx_description
1 polymer ?
#
loop_
_entity_poly.entity_id
_entity_poly.type
_entity_poly.pdbx_seq_one_letter_code
_entity_poly.pdbx_strand_id
1 'polypeptide(L)'
;MAWPFLSSPTPNHRAEHTHSGSNQRPTFEVADILRAHLPDSLHEHSHPLHVHKVLSAIQNCRTAALGGHIDYCTDCGTLYNSYNSCRDRHCPK
;
A
#
# COMPACT_ATOMS: atom_id res chain seq x y z
N MET A 1 40.10 11.94 25.50
CA MET A 1 39.28 10.78 25.08
C MET A 1 37.88 10.97 25.63
N ALA A 2 37.02 11.68 24.89
CA ALA A 2 35.59 11.77 25.13
C ALA A 2 34.99 12.19 23.79
N TRP A 3 34.44 11.23 23.05
CA TRP A 3 33.61 11.54 21.89
C TRP A 3 32.20 11.78 22.44
N PRO A 4 31.66 13.01 22.42
CA PRO A 4 30.26 13.21 22.75
C PRO A 4 29.46 12.61 21.58
N PHE A 5 28.79 11.51 21.85
CA PHE A 5 27.81 10.93 20.96
C PHE A 5 26.64 11.93 20.88
N LEU A 6 26.67 12.83 19.89
CA LEU A 6 25.46 13.51 19.43
C LEU A 6 24.56 12.43 18.81
N SER A 7 23.78 11.75 19.63
CA SER A 7 22.59 11.03 19.15
C SER A 7 21.54 12.08 18.80
N SER A 8 21.67 12.71 17.63
CA SER A 8 20.53 13.38 17.01
C SER A 8 19.43 12.31 16.81
N PRO A 9 18.23 12.45 17.39
CA PRO A 9 17.12 11.60 17.00
C PRO A 9 16.80 11.94 15.53
N THR A 10 16.89 10.95 14.65
CA THR A 10 16.43 11.09 13.26
C THR A 10 14.94 11.43 13.29
N PRO A 11 14.50 12.57 12.77
CA PRO A 11 13.09 12.89 12.81
C PRO A 11 12.37 12.04 11.75
N ASN A 12 11.39 11.22 12.16
CA ASN A 12 10.63 10.39 11.20
C ASN A 12 9.50 11.21 10.55
N HIS A 13 9.90 12.17 9.70
CA HIS A 13 9.02 13.01 8.85
C HIS A 13 8.43 12.23 7.67
N ARG A 14 7.62 11.18 7.86
CA ARG A 14 7.03 10.46 6.69
C ARG A 14 6.15 11.37 5.79
N ALA A 15 5.83 12.59 6.22
CA ALA A 15 4.89 13.49 5.55
C ALA A 15 5.50 14.69 4.77
N GLU A 16 6.79 15.04 4.89
CA GLU A 16 7.29 16.32 4.31
C GLU A 16 8.09 16.21 3.01
N HIS A 17 8.11 15.03 2.37
CA HIS A 17 8.43 14.96 0.95
C HIS A 17 7.14 14.97 0.12
N THR A 18 6.41 16.09 0.17
CA THR A 18 5.59 16.48 -0.98
C THR A 18 6.57 16.82 -2.10
N HIS A 19 6.95 15.82 -2.89
CA HIS A 19 7.59 16.08 -4.17
C HIS A 19 6.60 16.92 -4.97
N SER A 20 6.87 18.22 -5.07
CA SER A 20 6.14 19.19 -5.88
C SER A 20 6.40 18.89 -7.36
N GLY A 21 5.90 17.75 -7.82
CA GLY A 21 5.70 17.43 -9.22
C GLY A 21 4.22 17.09 -9.36
N SER A 22 3.53 17.72 -10.31
CA SER A 22 2.11 17.55 -10.60
C SER A 22 1.79 16.15 -11.16
N ASN A 23 2.15 15.09 -10.44
CA ASN A 23 1.74 13.72 -10.72
C ASN A 23 0.43 13.48 -9.98
N GLN A 24 -0.68 13.93 -10.59
CA GLN A 24 -2.01 13.72 -10.04
C GLN A 24 -2.22 12.22 -9.85
N ARG A 25 -2.36 11.78 -8.60
CA ARG A 25 -2.77 10.40 -8.32
C ARG A 25 -4.15 10.20 -8.94
N PRO A 26 -4.36 9.13 -9.72
CA PRO A 26 -5.66 8.87 -10.29
C PRO A 26 -6.68 8.72 -9.16
N THR A 27 -7.89 9.26 -9.38
CA THR A 27 -9.00 9.20 -8.41
C THR A 27 -9.40 7.76 -8.09
N PHE A 28 -9.18 6.84 -9.03
CA PHE A 28 -9.48 5.43 -8.89
C PHE A 28 -8.28 4.58 -9.23
N GLU A 29 -8.14 3.49 -8.50
CA GLU A 29 -7.13 2.47 -8.74
C GLU A 29 -7.78 1.22 -9.33
N VAL A 30 -6.99 0.38 -10.02
CA VAL A 30 -7.50 -0.89 -10.56
C VAL A 30 -8.14 -1.74 -9.45
N ALA A 31 -7.59 -1.72 -8.25
CA ALA A 31 -8.15 -2.43 -7.10
C ALA A 31 -9.56 -1.94 -6.72
N ASP A 32 -9.86 -0.64 -6.89
CA ASP A 32 -11.20 -0.09 -6.63
C ASP A 32 -12.22 -0.62 -7.64
N ILE A 33 -11.86 -0.60 -8.93
CA ILE A 33 -12.70 -1.10 -10.02
C ILE A 33 -12.98 -2.60 -9.83
N LEU A 34 -11.95 -3.38 -9.47
CA LEU A 34 -12.11 -4.81 -9.18
C LEU A 34 -13.01 -5.04 -7.96
N ARG A 35 -12.90 -4.25 -6.90
CA ARG A 35 -13.82 -4.39 -5.74
C ARG A 35 -15.27 -4.10 -6.12
N ALA A 36 -15.51 -3.13 -7.00
CA ALA A 36 -16.86 -2.77 -7.42
C ALA A 36 -17.49 -3.76 -8.41
N HIS A 37 -16.71 -4.32 -9.36
CA HIS A 37 -17.27 -5.02 -10.53
C HIS A 37 -16.82 -6.47 -10.71
N LEU A 38 -15.80 -6.93 -9.99
CA LEU A 38 -15.32 -8.31 -10.11
C LEU A 38 -16.40 -9.35 -9.74
N PRO A 39 -17.20 -9.19 -8.66
CA PRO A 39 -18.24 -10.16 -8.33
C PRO A 39 -19.22 -10.45 -9.47
N ASP A 40 -19.66 -9.40 -10.18
CA ASP A 40 -20.57 -9.51 -11.32
C ASP A 40 -19.88 -10.18 -12.52
N SER A 41 -18.62 -9.79 -12.78
CA SER A 41 -17.82 -10.35 -13.89
C SER A 41 -17.57 -11.85 -13.73
N LEU A 42 -17.35 -12.32 -12.50
CA LEU A 42 -17.15 -13.74 -12.21
C LEU A 42 -18.40 -14.59 -12.43
N HIS A 43 -19.59 -13.99 -12.32
CA HIS A 43 -20.85 -14.67 -12.57
C HIS A 43 -21.15 -14.79 -14.08
N GLU A 44 -20.78 -13.78 -14.86
CA GLU A 44 -21.08 -13.71 -16.29
C GLU A 44 -20.03 -14.44 -17.15
N HIS A 45 -18.77 -14.47 -16.73
CA HIS A 45 -17.66 -15.04 -17.50
C HIS A 45 -16.80 -15.99 -16.67
N SER A 46 -16.59 -17.22 -17.19
CA SER A 46 -15.65 -18.15 -16.59
C SER A 46 -14.20 -17.77 -16.95
N HIS A 47 -13.41 -17.42 -15.94
CA HIS A 47 -11.99 -17.12 -16.11
C HIS A 47 -11.11 -18.34 -15.75
N PRO A 48 -9.95 -18.53 -16.41
CA PRO A 48 -8.97 -19.51 -15.97
C PRO A 48 -8.47 -19.21 -14.55
N LEU A 49 -8.09 -20.26 -13.81
CA LEU A 49 -7.70 -20.15 -12.40
C LEU A 49 -6.53 -19.17 -12.15
N HIS A 50 -5.60 -19.04 -13.10
CA HIS A 50 -4.48 -18.10 -12.99
C HIS A 50 -4.94 -16.64 -13.04
N VAL A 51 -5.98 -16.33 -13.82
CA VAL A 51 -6.59 -15.00 -13.88
C VAL A 51 -7.25 -14.67 -12.55
N HIS A 52 -8.01 -15.60 -11.97
CA HIS A 52 -8.61 -15.42 -10.65
C HIS A 52 -7.58 -15.10 -9.56
N LYS A 53 -6.42 -15.77 -9.58
CA LYS A 53 -5.34 -15.50 -8.63
C LYS A 53 -4.80 -14.08 -8.76
N VAL A 54 -4.57 -13.60 -9.98
CA VAL A 54 -4.11 -12.22 -10.23
C VAL A 54 -5.15 -11.20 -9.80
N LEU A 55 -6.42 -11.39 -10.19
CA LEU A 55 -7.51 -10.49 -9.82
C LEU A 55 -7.69 -10.40 -8.29
N SER A 56 -7.65 -11.54 -7.61
CA SER A 56 -7.69 -11.61 -6.14
C SER A 56 -6.47 -10.95 -5.49
N ALA A 57 -5.27 -11.12 -6.06
CA ALA A 57 -4.07 -10.48 -5.56
C ALA A 57 -4.16 -8.95 -5.65
N ILE A 58 -4.59 -8.42 -6.80
CA ILE A 58 -4.76 -6.98 -7.02
C ILE A 58 -5.84 -6.41 -6.11
N GLN A 59 -6.99 -7.09 -5.98
CA GLN A 59 -8.10 -6.66 -5.12
C GLN A 59 -7.68 -6.49 -3.65
N ASN A 60 -6.80 -7.37 -3.15
CA ASN A 60 -6.33 -7.37 -1.76
C ASN A 60 -5.06 -6.55 -1.52
N CYS A 61 -4.43 -6.01 -2.57
CA CYS A 61 -3.18 -5.28 -2.46
C CYS A 61 -3.31 -4.05 -1.54
N ARG A 62 -2.39 -3.91 -0.57
CA ARG A 62 -2.38 -2.80 0.42
C ARG A 62 -3.65 -2.71 1.26
N THR A 63 -4.25 -3.86 1.58
CA THR A 63 -5.37 -3.96 2.53
C THR A 63 -4.99 -4.79 3.74
N ALA A 64 -5.84 -4.76 4.78
CA ALA A 64 -5.67 -5.59 5.97
C ALA A 64 -5.65 -7.10 5.67
N ALA A 65 -6.21 -7.56 4.55
CA ALA A 65 -6.24 -8.97 4.15
C ALA A 65 -4.84 -9.58 3.96
N LEU A 66 -3.84 -8.76 3.62
CA LEU A 66 -2.44 -9.18 3.46
C LEU A 66 -1.58 -8.93 4.71
N GLY A 67 -2.22 -8.50 5.80
CA GLY A 67 -1.54 -8.01 6.99
C GLY A 67 -0.75 -6.73 6.76
N GLY A 68 -0.02 -6.34 7.78
CA GLY A 68 0.78 -5.12 7.78
C GLY A 68 1.55 -4.97 9.08
N HIS A 69 2.13 -3.79 9.25
CA HIS A 69 2.81 -3.39 10.47
C HIS A 69 2.26 -2.05 10.95
N ILE A 70 2.32 -1.84 12.26
CA ILE A 70 2.00 -0.57 12.89
C ILE A 70 3.33 0.09 13.24
N ASP A 71 3.59 1.24 12.64
CA ASP A 71 4.74 2.08 12.93
C ASP A 71 4.34 3.11 13.99
N TYR A 72 5.18 3.28 15.01
CA TYR A 72 5.01 4.32 16.02
C TYR A 72 6.04 5.42 15.81
N CYS A 73 5.57 6.66 15.67
CA CYS A 73 6.47 7.81 15.65
C CYS A 73 6.78 8.25 17.08
N THR A 74 8.05 8.18 17.47
CA THR A 74 8.51 8.62 18.79
C THR A 74 8.49 10.14 18.96
N ASP A 75 8.43 10.89 17.86
CA ASP A 75 8.50 12.36 17.89
C ASP A 75 7.11 13.00 18.06
N CYS A 76 6.08 12.47 17.38
CA CYS A 76 4.71 13.00 17.42
C CYS A 76 3.67 12.05 18.03
N GLY A 77 4.08 10.85 18.46
CA GLY A 77 3.18 9.85 19.08
C GLY A 77 2.17 9.21 18.13
N THR A 78 2.22 9.53 16.83
CA THR A 78 1.25 9.01 15.84
C THR A 78 1.56 7.55 15.48
N LEU A 79 0.50 6.75 15.38
CA LEU A 79 0.55 5.38 14.85
C LEU A 79 0.19 5.37 13.37
N TYR A 80 0.98 4.69 12.55
CA TYR A 80 0.74 4.53 11.13
C TYR A 80 0.57 3.05 10.78
N ASN A 81 -0.46 2.72 10.00
CA ASN A 81 -0.65 1.39 9.45
C ASN A 81 -0.01 1.27 8.07
N SER A 82 0.92 0.33 7.93
CA SER A 82 1.59 0.02 6.67
C SER A 82 1.14 -1.38 6.21
N TYR A 83 0.22 -1.46 5.25
CA TYR A 83 -0.24 -2.74 4.70
C TYR A 83 0.74 -3.33 3.67
N ASN A 84 0.84 -4.65 3.62
CA ASN A 84 1.71 -5.35 2.68
C ASN A 84 1.17 -5.25 1.24
N SER A 85 2.08 -5.26 0.25
CA SER A 85 1.70 -5.40 -1.16
C SER A 85 1.42 -6.86 -1.49
N CYS A 86 0.64 -7.10 -2.55
CA CYS A 86 0.30 -8.46 -3.01
C CYS A 86 1.47 -9.22 -3.65
N ARG A 87 2.56 -8.51 -3.99
CA ARG A 87 3.78 -9.05 -4.64
C ARG A 87 3.54 -9.72 -6.01
N ASP A 88 2.37 -9.53 -6.61
CA ASP A 88 2.09 -9.96 -7.98
C ASP A 88 2.67 -8.95 -8.99
N ARG A 89 3.37 -9.43 -10.02
CA ARG A 89 4.06 -8.61 -11.02
C ARG A 89 3.11 -7.86 -11.96
N HIS A 90 1.85 -8.27 -12.02
CA HIS A 90 0.82 -7.59 -12.82
C HIS A 90 0.11 -6.49 -12.04
N CYS A 91 0.42 -6.31 -10.75
CA CYS A 91 -0.20 -5.29 -9.92
C CYS A 91 0.40 -3.90 -10.25
N PRO A 92 -0.42 -2.89 -10.60
CA PRO A 92 0.06 -1.54 -10.96
C PRO A 92 0.44 -0.67 -9.75
N LYS A 93 0.67 -1.28 -8.58
CA LYS A 93 0.85 -0.63 -7.29
C LYS A 93 2.27 -0.66 -6.76
#